data_AF-A0A1A9X0F6-F1
#
_entry.id   AF-A0A1A9X0F6-F1
#
_cell.length_a   1.000
_cell.length_b   1.000
_cell.length_c   1.000
_cell.angle_alpha   90.00
_cell.angle_beta   90.00
_cell.angle_gamma   90.00
#
_symmetry.space_group_name_H-M   'P 1'
#
loop_
_entity.id
_entity.type
_entity.pdbx_description
1 polymer ?
#
loop_
_entity_poly.entity_id
_entity_poly.type
_entity_poly.pdbx_seq_one_letter_code
_entity_poly.pdbx_strand_id
1 'polypeptide(L)'
;MLKNYWRFRGAHLNLWPSFKRRLLSGEPRGRKGVDAETPLNRNLKSTLYYITAGGVLVIGLSYAAVPLYRMFCQAYSYGGTTSSEHDTKKVATMQKIKDRIIKVRFNADLAASMKWNFKPQQYEIKVAPGETALAFYTAKNPTDLPVVGISTYNVIPFEAGAYFNKIQCFCFEEQQLNPREEVDMPVFFYIDPEYTKDPKLEHVDTITLSYTFFEAKEGLKLNFPKYVKPHNA
;
A
#
# COMPACT_ATOMS: atom_id res chain seq x y z
N MET A 1 18.87 8.47 -31.14
CA MET A 1 17.69 7.57 -31.11
C MET A 1 16.57 8.30 -30.37
N LEU A 2 15.87 9.25 -30.98
CA LEU A 2 14.69 9.08 -31.85
C LEU A 2 13.60 8.17 -31.26
N LYS A 3 12.39 8.76 -31.19
CA LYS A 3 11.03 8.19 -31.32
C LYS A 3 10.37 7.73 -30.00
N ASN A 4 9.40 8.51 -29.52
CA ASN A 4 8.00 8.61 -29.98
C ASN A 4 7.16 7.43 -29.50
N TYR A 5 6.19 7.69 -28.62
CA TYR A 5 4.88 7.04 -28.70
C TYR A 5 3.77 7.93 -28.09
N TRP A 6 3.52 9.06 -28.73
CA TRP A 6 2.17 9.62 -28.82
C TRP A 6 1.61 9.20 -30.19
N ARG A 7 0.60 8.34 -30.23
CA ARG A 7 -0.11 8.04 -31.49
C ARG A 7 -1.61 7.87 -31.26
N PHE A 8 -2.31 8.96 -31.53
CA PHE A 8 -3.73 9.04 -31.84
C PHE A 8 -4.07 8.30 -33.15
N ARG A 9 -5.18 7.55 -33.15
CA ARG A 9 -6.06 7.15 -34.28
C ARG A 9 -7.21 6.36 -33.63
N GLY A 10 -8.50 6.51 -33.92
CA GLY A 10 -9.31 7.25 -34.91
C GLY A 10 -10.71 6.61 -34.82
N ALA A 11 -11.76 7.39 -34.51
CA ALA A 11 -12.86 7.71 -35.42
C ALA A 11 -13.64 6.52 -36.03
N HIS A 12 -14.91 6.33 -35.62
CA HIS A 12 -16.09 6.33 -36.51
C HIS A 12 -17.40 6.04 -35.72
N LEU A 13 -18.37 6.97 -35.71
CA LEU A 13 -19.69 6.79 -36.35
C LEU A 13 -20.53 8.08 -36.25
N ASN A 14 -21.35 8.26 -37.29
CA ASN A 14 -22.07 9.46 -37.71
C ASN A 14 -23.50 9.57 -37.11
N LEU A 15 -24.10 10.76 -37.36
CA LEU A 15 -25.53 11.11 -37.46
C LEU A 15 -26.25 11.59 -36.19
N TRP A 16 -26.58 12.89 -36.09
CA TRP A 16 -27.77 13.48 -36.72
C TRP A 16 -27.69 15.03 -36.79
N PRO A 17 -28.05 15.64 -37.94
CA PRO A 17 -28.07 17.09 -38.19
C PRO A 17 -29.37 17.76 -37.72
N SER A 18 -29.30 18.72 -36.80
CA SER A 18 -30.39 19.71 -36.64
C SER A 18 -29.94 20.88 -35.80
N PHE A 19 -29.07 21.77 -36.31
CA PHE A 19 -29.00 23.16 -35.83
C PHE A 19 -28.13 24.06 -36.72
N LYS A 20 -28.31 24.03 -38.04
CA LYS A 20 -27.65 24.95 -38.97
C LYS A 20 -28.64 25.51 -39.99
N ARG A 21 -29.36 26.58 -39.61
CA ARG A 21 -29.80 27.71 -40.48
C ARG A 21 -30.97 28.49 -39.88
N ARG A 22 -30.67 29.52 -39.09
CA ARG A 22 -31.42 30.79 -38.92
C ARG A 22 -30.59 31.59 -37.90
N LEU A 23 -29.84 32.64 -38.21
CA LEU A 23 -29.98 33.69 -39.18
C LEU A 23 -28.61 34.09 -39.74
N LEU A 24 -28.57 34.21 -41.06
CA LEU A 24 -27.51 34.86 -41.81
C LEU A 24 -27.58 36.38 -41.65
N SER A 25 -26.40 36.99 -41.76
CA SER A 25 -26.11 38.25 -42.45
C SER A 25 -26.71 39.55 -41.91
N GLY A 26 -25.82 40.41 -41.41
CA GLY A 26 -26.10 41.83 -41.20
C GLY A 26 -24.98 42.61 -40.49
N GLU A 27 -23.74 42.54 -40.96
CA GLU A 27 -22.80 43.68 -40.83
C GLU A 27 -23.02 44.61 -42.05
N PRO A 28 -22.51 45.86 -42.15
CA PRO A 28 -21.81 46.71 -41.17
C PRO A 28 -22.26 48.21 -41.19
N ARG A 29 -21.86 48.99 -40.17
CA ARG A 29 -21.57 50.47 -40.14
C ARG A 29 -21.88 50.99 -38.73
N GLY A 30 -20.99 51.57 -37.95
CA GLY A 30 -19.83 52.39 -38.28
C GLY A 30 -20.12 53.85 -37.94
N ARG A 31 -19.75 54.30 -36.73
CA ARG A 31 -19.02 55.55 -36.47
C ARG A 31 -19.05 55.94 -34.99
N LYS A 32 -17.83 56.20 -34.50
CA LYS A 32 -17.42 57.32 -33.65
C LYS A 32 -18.16 57.54 -32.34
N GLY A 33 -17.40 57.43 -31.26
CA GLY A 33 -17.38 58.54 -30.32
C GLY A 33 -17.10 58.13 -28.90
N VAL A 34 -15.91 58.52 -28.45
CA VAL A 34 -15.68 59.22 -27.18
C VAL A 34 -16.03 58.43 -25.91
N ASP A 35 -14.99 57.90 -25.29
CA ASP A 35 -14.67 58.10 -23.87
C ASP A 35 -15.86 58.46 -22.98
N ALA A 36 -16.48 57.44 -22.38
CA ALA A 36 -17.36 57.62 -21.23
C ALA A 36 -17.03 56.53 -20.20
N GLU A 37 -16.06 56.84 -19.33
CA GLU A 37 -15.84 56.09 -18.09
C GLU A 37 -17.14 56.09 -17.27
N THR A 38 -17.80 54.94 -17.17
CA THR A 38 -18.96 54.73 -16.29
C THR A 38 -18.56 53.87 -15.09
N PRO A 39 -19.01 54.20 -13.86
CA PRO A 39 -18.55 53.61 -12.60
C PRO A 39 -18.85 52.10 -12.43
N LEU A 40 -19.60 51.49 -13.36
CA LEU A 40 -19.93 50.07 -13.37
C LEU A 40 -18.74 49.18 -13.77
N ASN A 41 -17.84 49.67 -14.64
CA ASN A 41 -16.77 48.87 -15.25
C ASN A 41 -15.57 48.64 -14.29
N ARG A 42 -15.39 49.53 -13.31
CA ARG A 42 -14.33 49.40 -12.30
C ARG A 42 -14.60 48.21 -11.36
N ASN A 43 -15.86 48.02 -10.97
CA ASN A 43 -16.26 46.94 -10.06
C ASN A 43 -16.20 45.57 -10.74
N LEU A 44 -16.59 45.46 -12.02
CA LEU A 44 -16.48 44.22 -12.79
C LEU A 44 -15.03 43.78 -13.02
N LYS A 45 -14.12 44.73 -13.31
CA LYS A 45 -12.68 44.44 -13.43
C LYS A 45 -12.10 43.97 -12.10
N SER A 46 -12.45 44.64 -10.99
CA SER A 46 -12.04 44.20 -9.65
C SER A 46 -12.55 42.79 -9.34
N THR A 47 -13.83 42.49 -9.60
CA THR A 47 -14.40 41.14 -9.41
C THR A 47 -13.70 40.09 -10.28
N LEU A 48 -13.37 40.40 -11.53
CA LEU A 48 -12.63 39.49 -12.42
C LEU A 48 -11.21 39.20 -11.90
N TYR A 49 -10.51 40.19 -11.35
CA TYR A 49 -9.21 39.98 -10.72
C TYR A 49 -9.31 39.10 -9.48
N TYR A 50 -10.35 39.27 -8.63
CA TYR A 50 -10.54 38.41 -7.46
C TYR A 50 -10.85 36.96 -7.84
N ILE A 51 -11.67 36.72 -8.87
CA ILE A 51 -12.01 35.37 -9.35
C ILE A 51 -10.77 34.69 -9.95
N THR A 52 -10.00 35.40 -10.77
CA THR A 52 -8.78 34.84 -11.38
C THR A 52 -7.71 34.57 -10.32
N ALA A 53 -7.50 35.48 -9.36
CA ALA A 53 -6.60 35.26 -8.23
C ALA A 53 -7.04 34.05 -7.37
N GLY A 54 -8.34 33.92 -7.09
CA GLY A 54 -8.90 32.78 -6.37
C GLY A 54 -8.68 31.46 -7.12
N GLY A 55 -8.91 31.45 -8.44
CA GLY A 55 -8.68 30.26 -9.27
C GLY A 55 -7.23 29.81 -9.28
N VAL A 56 -6.28 30.73 -9.44
CA VAL A 56 -4.84 30.42 -9.39
C VAL A 56 -4.42 29.90 -8.00
N LEU A 57 -4.98 30.47 -6.93
CA LEU A 57 -4.68 30.05 -5.56
C LEU A 57 -5.15 28.61 -5.28
N VAL A 58 -6.37 28.24 -5.70
CA VAL A 58 -6.89 26.88 -5.51
C VAL A 58 -6.08 25.85 -6.29
N ILE A 59 -5.70 26.17 -7.53
CA ILE A 59 -4.86 25.29 -8.36
C ILE A 59 -3.46 25.15 -7.73
N GLY A 60 -2.87 26.25 -7.26
CA GLY A 60 -1.58 26.24 -6.57
C GLY A 60 -1.58 25.38 -5.30
N LEU A 61 -2.60 25.53 -4.46
CA LEU A 61 -2.74 24.73 -3.23
C LEU A 61 -2.94 23.24 -3.54
N SER A 62 -3.70 22.91 -4.58
CA SER A 62 -3.94 21.52 -4.98
C SER A 62 -2.65 20.83 -5.45
N TYR A 63 -1.79 21.55 -6.18
CA TYR A 63 -0.50 21.03 -6.62
C TYR A 63 0.52 20.93 -5.47
N ALA A 64 0.51 21.89 -4.54
CA ALA A 64 1.40 21.91 -3.38
C ALA A 64 1.03 20.87 -2.29
N ALA A 65 -0.23 20.43 -2.23
CA ALA A 65 -0.69 19.48 -1.22
C ALA A 65 0.04 18.12 -1.30
N VAL A 66 0.37 17.64 -2.51
CA VAL A 66 1.05 16.34 -2.70
C VAL A 66 2.46 16.32 -2.12
N PRO A 67 3.39 17.24 -2.48
CA PRO A 67 4.73 17.25 -1.87
C PRO A 67 4.71 17.62 -0.38
N LEU A 68 3.78 18.49 0.05
CA LEU A 68 3.62 18.81 1.46
C LEU A 68 3.20 17.57 2.27
N TYR A 69 2.23 16.81 1.78
CA TYR A 69 1.81 15.55 2.39
C TYR A 69 2.96 14.54 2.45
N ARG A 70 3.75 14.42 1.38
CA ARG A 70 4.96 13.56 1.38
C ARG A 70 5.96 13.98 2.45
N MET A 71 6.24 15.28 2.61
CA MET A 71 7.13 15.78 3.66
C MET A 71 6.59 15.52 5.07
N PHE A 72 5.27 15.68 5.29
CA PHE A 72 4.64 15.33 6.56
C PHE A 72 4.70 13.83 6.84
N CYS A 73 4.45 12.97 5.84
CA CYS A 73 4.56 11.52 5.99
C CYS A 73 5.99 11.07 6.30
N GLN A 74 7.00 11.74 5.73
CA GLN A 74 8.41 11.46 6.02
C GLN A 74 8.81 11.95 7.42
N ALA A 75 8.33 13.12 7.86
CA ALA A 75 8.69 13.70 9.15
C ALA A 75 8.03 12.97 10.34
N TYR A 76 6.76 12.58 10.20
CA TYR A 76 5.99 11.91 11.25
C TYR A 76 5.99 10.38 11.13
N SER A 77 6.64 9.84 10.10
CA SER A 77 6.78 8.39 9.84
C SER A 77 5.45 7.63 9.82
N TYR A 78 4.35 8.29 9.42
CA TYR A 78 3.00 7.73 9.52
C TYR A 78 2.63 6.79 8.35
N GLY A 79 3.59 6.39 7.53
CA GLY A 79 3.28 5.73 6.25
C GLY A 79 4.37 4.88 5.63
N GLY A 80 5.44 4.52 6.36
CA GLY A 80 6.36 3.45 5.96
C GLY A 80 6.79 3.47 4.49
N THR A 81 7.07 4.65 3.91
CA THR A 81 7.57 4.70 2.53
C THR A 81 9.02 4.27 2.56
N THR A 82 9.24 2.95 2.50
CA THR A 82 10.50 2.36 2.11
C THR A 82 10.88 2.99 0.78
N SER A 83 12.05 3.62 0.74
CA SER A 83 12.75 3.93 -0.51
C SER A 83 12.61 2.73 -1.44
N SER A 84 11.99 2.93 -2.60
CA SER A 84 11.80 1.89 -3.60
C SER A 84 13.16 1.50 -4.20
N GLU A 85 13.95 0.76 -3.45
CA GLU A 85 15.05 -0.05 -3.94
C GLU A 85 14.90 -1.41 -3.29
N HIS A 86 14.52 -2.39 -4.10
CA HIS A 86 14.64 -3.81 -3.78
C HIS A 86 16.11 -4.08 -3.43
N ASP A 87 16.44 -3.98 -2.14
CA ASP A 87 17.79 -4.04 -1.65
C ASP A 87 18.17 -5.48 -1.30
N THR A 88 18.13 -6.35 -2.31
CA THR A 88 18.70 -7.70 -2.22
C THR A 88 20.23 -7.67 -2.14
N LYS A 89 20.87 -6.50 -2.32
CA LYS A 89 22.32 -6.31 -2.24
C LYS A 89 22.83 -5.88 -0.87
N LYS A 90 22.01 -5.25 -0.03
CA LYS A 90 22.39 -4.90 1.35
C LYS A 90 22.63 -6.10 2.26
N VAL A 91 22.13 -7.29 1.92
CA VAL A 91 22.34 -8.51 2.71
C VAL A 91 23.83 -8.90 2.78
N ALA A 92 24.66 -8.51 1.81
CA ALA A 92 26.06 -8.93 1.74
C ALA A 92 27.05 -8.03 2.53
N THR A 93 26.64 -6.84 2.97
CA THR A 93 27.57 -5.80 3.47
C THR A 93 27.18 -5.20 4.82
N MET A 94 26.39 -5.92 5.62
CA MET A 94 25.94 -5.43 6.93
C MET A 94 26.99 -5.74 8.01
N GLN A 95 27.55 -4.69 8.63
CA GLN A 95 28.39 -4.84 9.82
C GLN A 95 27.49 -5.13 11.03
N LYS A 96 27.68 -6.29 11.66
CA LYS A 96 27.00 -6.70 12.89
C LYS A 96 27.31 -5.72 14.02
N ILE A 97 26.32 -4.94 14.45
CA ILE A 97 26.39 -4.20 15.73
C ILE A 97 26.11 -5.24 16.82
N LYS A 98 27.18 -5.77 17.42
CA LYS A 98 27.14 -6.97 18.28
C LYS A 98 26.52 -6.74 19.66
N ASP A 99 26.28 -5.51 20.06
CA ASP A 99 26.14 -5.20 21.50
C ASP A 99 24.70 -5.33 22.02
N ARG A 100 23.70 -5.53 21.15
CA ARG A 100 22.29 -5.69 21.54
C ARG A 100 21.71 -7.01 21.05
N ILE A 101 21.29 -7.86 21.98
CA ILE A 101 20.66 -9.15 21.68
C ILE A 101 19.15 -9.00 21.80
N ILE A 102 18.42 -9.26 20.72
CA ILE A 102 16.96 -9.21 20.68
C ILE A 102 16.39 -10.61 20.85
N LYS A 103 15.39 -10.75 21.71
CA LYS A 103 14.62 -11.98 21.89
C LYS A 103 13.45 -11.99 20.91
N VAL A 104 13.43 -12.95 20.01
CA VAL A 104 12.31 -13.16 19.09
C VAL A 104 11.48 -14.32 19.63
N ARG A 105 10.24 -14.02 20.02
CA ARG A 105 9.26 -14.99 20.49
C ARG A 105 8.38 -15.41 19.31
N PHE A 106 8.09 -16.69 19.23
CA PHE A 106 7.25 -17.26 18.18
C PHE A 106 5.92 -17.70 18.75
N ASN A 107 4.86 -17.22 18.13
CA ASN A 107 3.50 -17.58 18.49
C ASN A 107 2.77 -18.17 17.27
N ALA A 108 1.94 -19.18 17.54
CA ALA A 108 1.20 -19.95 16.55
C ALA A 108 -0.25 -20.07 16.99
N ASP A 109 -1.12 -19.42 16.23
CA ASP A 109 -2.56 -19.40 16.46
C ASP A 109 -3.29 -20.05 15.26
N LEU A 110 -4.49 -20.53 15.54
CA LEU A 110 -5.38 -21.16 14.57
C LEU A 110 -6.75 -20.49 14.66
N ALA A 111 -7.36 -20.19 13.51
CA ALA A 111 -8.75 -19.78 13.47
C ALA A 111 -9.67 -20.93 13.91
N ALA A 112 -10.84 -20.61 14.48
CA ALA A 112 -11.76 -21.61 15.03
C ALA A 112 -12.25 -22.67 14.01
N SER A 113 -12.23 -22.35 12.72
CA SER A 113 -12.56 -23.30 11.65
C SER A 113 -11.41 -24.24 11.26
N MET A 114 -10.17 -23.87 11.60
CA MET A 114 -8.96 -24.57 11.19
C MET A 114 -8.74 -25.81 12.05
N LYS A 115 -8.65 -26.99 11.41
CA LYS A 115 -8.45 -28.27 12.09
C LYS A 115 -7.00 -28.73 12.20
N TRP A 116 -6.07 -27.97 11.65
CA TRP A 116 -4.65 -28.30 11.75
C TRP A 116 -4.16 -28.22 13.19
N ASN A 117 -3.08 -28.92 13.47
CA ASN A 117 -2.26 -28.66 14.65
C ASN A 117 -1.04 -27.86 14.17
N PHE A 118 -0.92 -26.61 14.61
CA PHE A 118 0.15 -25.71 14.22
C PHE A 118 0.88 -25.23 15.47
N LYS A 119 2.19 -25.45 15.51
CA LYS A 119 3.03 -25.10 16.66
C LYS A 119 4.41 -24.63 16.22
N PRO A 120 5.04 -23.70 16.94
CA PRO A 120 6.44 -23.41 16.73
C PRO A 120 7.28 -24.57 17.26
N GLN A 121 8.39 -24.92 16.59
CA GLN A 121 9.35 -25.85 17.17
C GLN A 121 10.18 -25.20 18.28
N GLN A 122 10.36 -23.88 18.19
CA GLN A 122 11.14 -23.07 19.12
C GLN A 122 10.28 -21.89 19.57
N TYR A 123 10.09 -21.69 20.88
CA TYR A 123 9.27 -20.57 21.38
C TYR A 123 10.02 -19.24 21.44
N GLU A 124 11.34 -19.27 21.58
CA GLU A 124 12.18 -18.08 21.66
C GLU A 124 13.54 -18.37 21.02
N ILE A 125 14.04 -17.39 20.26
CA ILE A 125 15.45 -17.35 19.83
C ILE A 125 16.07 -15.98 20.13
N LYS A 126 17.38 -15.95 20.29
CA LYS A 126 18.15 -14.74 20.54
C LYS A 126 18.96 -14.40 19.30
N VAL A 127 18.73 -13.23 18.74
CA VAL A 127 19.32 -12.80 17.47
C VAL A 127 19.86 -11.38 17.62
N ALA A 128 21.06 -11.13 17.11
CA ALA A 128 21.60 -9.78 17.04
C ALA A 128 21.06 -9.06 15.79
N PRO A 129 20.79 -7.74 15.85
CA PRO A 129 20.48 -6.96 14.66
C PRO A 129 21.58 -7.09 13.58
N GLY A 130 21.16 -7.29 12.33
CA GLY A 130 22.03 -7.61 11.19
C GLY A 130 22.36 -9.10 11.02
N GLU A 131 21.98 -9.96 11.97
CA GLU A 131 22.12 -11.41 11.84
C GLU A 131 20.85 -12.03 11.26
N THR A 132 21.05 -12.97 10.32
CA THR A 132 19.96 -13.77 9.77
C THR A 132 19.68 -14.96 10.68
N ALA A 133 18.40 -15.27 10.86
CA ALA A 133 17.94 -16.38 11.67
C ALA A 133 16.89 -17.21 10.93
N LEU A 134 16.86 -18.50 11.27
CA LEU A 134 15.92 -19.47 10.75
C LEU A 134 15.13 -20.05 11.93
N ALA A 135 13.82 -20.03 11.83
CA ALA A 135 12.91 -20.67 12.78
C ALA A 135 12.01 -21.66 12.06
N PHE A 136 11.61 -22.73 12.75
CA PHE A 136 10.74 -23.76 12.18
C PHE A 136 9.40 -23.79 12.89
N TYR A 137 8.34 -23.95 12.11
CA TYR A 137 7.02 -24.30 12.60
C TYR A 137 6.61 -25.65 12.05
N THR A 138 5.89 -26.43 12.85
CA THR A 138 5.33 -27.71 12.42
C THR A 138 3.83 -27.54 12.23
N ALA A 139 3.33 -27.90 11.04
CA ALA A 139 1.92 -28.01 10.74
C ALA A 139 1.54 -29.46 10.47
N LYS A 140 0.44 -29.91 11.07
CA LYS A 140 -0.10 -31.25 10.87
C LYS A 140 -1.58 -31.19 10.57
N ASN A 141 -2.02 -31.93 9.54
CA ASN A 141 -3.43 -32.13 9.28
C ASN A 141 -3.91 -33.45 9.93
N PRO A 142 -4.62 -33.42 11.07
CA PRO A 142 -5.11 -34.64 11.72
C PRO A 142 -6.34 -35.25 11.03
N THR A 143 -6.88 -34.61 9.99
CA THR A 143 -8.13 -35.04 9.35
C THR A 143 -7.88 -36.04 8.22
N ASP A 144 -8.95 -36.72 7.78
CA ASP A 144 -8.91 -37.67 6.66
C ASP A 144 -9.17 -37.00 5.28
N LEU A 145 -9.24 -35.67 5.23
CA LEU A 145 -9.46 -34.89 4.01
C LEU A 145 -8.31 -33.88 3.80
N PRO A 146 -7.96 -33.56 2.54
CA PRO A 146 -7.04 -32.46 2.27
C PRO A 146 -7.67 -31.15 2.74
N VAL A 147 -6.89 -30.32 3.41
CA VAL A 147 -7.32 -29.00 3.88
C VAL A 147 -6.34 -27.98 3.32
N VAL A 148 -6.86 -26.86 2.82
CA VAL A 148 -6.07 -25.73 2.34
C VAL A 148 -6.12 -24.63 3.39
N GLY A 149 -4.94 -24.11 3.75
CA GLY A 149 -4.78 -23.04 4.73
C GLY A 149 -4.05 -21.84 4.14
N ILE A 150 -4.45 -20.65 4.57
CA ILE A 150 -3.72 -19.40 4.35
C ILE A 150 -3.34 -18.83 5.72
N SER A 151 -2.12 -18.30 5.86
CA SER A 151 -1.68 -17.73 7.14
C SER A 151 -1.45 -16.24 7.06
N THR A 152 -1.90 -15.49 8.05
CA THR A 152 -1.47 -14.10 8.23
C THR A 152 -0.45 -14.03 9.36
N TYR A 153 0.36 -12.97 9.36
CA TYR A 153 1.36 -12.76 10.40
C TYR A 153 1.29 -11.34 10.96
N ASN A 154 1.70 -11.22 12.22
CA ASN A 154 1.81 -9.95 12.91
C ASN A 154 3.13 -9.90 13.68
N VAL A 155 3.74 -8.71 13.72
CA VAL A 155 4.96 -8.45 14.51
C VAL A 155 4.62 -7.44 15.59
N ILE A 156 4.95 -7.78 16.84
CA ILE A 156 4.68 -6.94 18.01
C ILE A 156 6.01 -6.70 18.74
N PRO A 157 6.33 -5.45 19.14
CA PRO A 157 5.55 -4.24 18.91
C PRO A 157 5.61 -3.76 17.45
N PHE A 158 4.63 -2.95 17.02
CA PHE A 158 4.48 -2.56 15.61
C PHE A 158 5.64 -1.71 15.10
N GLU A 159 6.24 -0.91 15.99
CA GLU A 159 7.43 -0.10 15.72
C GLU A 159 8.62 -0.98 15.33
N ALA A 160 8.75 -2.15 15.96
CA ALA A 160 9.77 -3.13 15.63
C ALA A 160 9.50 -3.84 14.29
N GLY A 161 8.23 -3.92 13.88
CA GLY A 161 7.81 -4.53 12.62
C GLY A 161 8.43 -3.88 11.38
N ALA A 162 8.70 -2.57 11.42
CA ALA A 162 9.33 -1.85 10.30
C ALA A 162 10.78 -2.31 10.01
N TYR A 163 11.46 -2.82 11.03
CA TYR A 163 12.85 -3.30 10.94
C TYR A 163 12.92 -4.83 10.83
N PHE A 164 11.79 -5.52 10.96
CA PHE A 164 11.71 -6.98 10.90
C PHE A 164 11.48 -7.41 9.46
N ASN A 165 12.56 -7.84 8.80
CA ASN A 165 12.52 -8.23 7.39
C ASN A 165 12.40 -9.75 7.29
N LYS A 166 11.21 -10.22 6.89
CA LYS A 166 10.97 -11.62 6.58
C LYS A 166 11.34 -11.90 5.13
N ILE A 167 12.38 -12.70 4.91
CA ILE A 167 12.92 -12.97 3.57
C ILE A 167 12.09 -14.04 2.85
N GLN A 168 11.55 -15.05 3.56
CA GLN A 168 10.74 -16.13 2.97
C GLN A 168 9.50 -16.42 3.81
N CYS A 169 8.30 -16.32 3.21
CA CYS A 169 6.99 -16.35 3.87
C CYS A 169 5.99 -17.30 3.20
N PHE A 170 5.52 -18.32 3.92
CA PHE A 170 4.30 -19.09 3.57
C PHE A 170 3.00 -18.28 3.65
N CYS A 171 3.10 -17.00 4.00
CA CYS A 171 1.99 -16.17 4.47
C CYS A 171 1.03 -15.74 3.37
N PHE A 172 1.42 -15.92 2.12
CA PHE A 172 0.63 -15.48 0.99
C PHE A 172 0.38 -16.60 -0.02
N GLU A 173 0.83 -17.81 0.30
CA GLU A 173 0.64 -18.97 -0.54
C GLU A 173 -0.29 -19.94 0.16
N GLU A 174 -1.33 -20.37 -0.55
CA GLU A 174 -2.22 -21.43 -0.11
C GLU A 174 -1.41 -22.71 0.12
N GLN A 175 -1.36 -23.15 1.38
CA GLN A 175 -0.71 -24.40 1.74
C GLN A 175 -1.78 -25.49 1.79
N GLN A 176 -1.64 -26.52 0.96
CA GLN A 176 -2.49 -27.70 1.03
C GLN A 176 -1.75 -28.80 1.81
N LEU A 177 -2.35 -29.28 2.91
CA LEU A 177 -1.87 -30.46 3.62
C LEU A 177 -2.80 -31.64 3.38
N ASN A 178 -2.24 -32.75 2.91
CA ASN A 178 -2.96 -34.00 2.70
C ASN A 178 -3.40 -34.62 4.03
N PRO A 179 -4.31 -35.60 3.99
CA PRO A 179 -4.72 -36.34 5.18
C PRO A 179 -3.54 -36.89 5.96
N ARG A 180 -3.48 -36.60 7.28
CA ARG A 180 -2.44 -37.08 8.21
C ARG A 180 -1.01 -36.63 7.85
N GLU A 181 -0.87 -35.67 6.96
CA GLU A 181 0.42 -35.10 6.59
C GLU A 181 0.94 -34.16 7.68
N GLU A 182 2.25 -34.18 7.90
CA GLU A 182 2.98 -33.32 8.82
C GLU A 182 4.17 -32.71 8.08
N VAL A 183 4.24 -31.38 8.06
CA VAL A 183 5.26 -30.62 7.31
C VAL A 183 5.90 -29.59 8.23
N ASP A 184 7.22 -29.46 8.13
CA ASP A 184 7.98 -28.40 8.76
C ASP A 184 8.14 -27.21 7.80
N MET A 185 7.72 -26.04 8.29
CA MET A 185 7.65 -24.77 7.58
C MET A 185 8.77 -23.84 8.08
N PRO A 186 9.91 -23.73 7.33
CA PRO A 186 10.99 -22.80 7.66
C PRO A 186 10.63 -21.32 7.43
N VAL A 187 10.88 -20.49 8.44
CA VAL A 187 10.76 -19.03 8.37
C VAL A 187 12.13 -18.41 8.48
N PHE A 188 12.59 -17.81 7.38
CA PHE A 188 13.87 -17.10 7.31
C PHE A 188 13.67 -15.59 7.42
N PHE A 189 14.37 -14.97 8.37
CA PHE A 189 14.23 -13.55 8.67
C PHE A 189 15.52 -12.94 9.19
N TYR A 190 15.57 -11.62 9.24
CA TYR A 190 16.60 -10.85 9.94
C TYR A 190 16.01 -9.56 10.51
N ILE A 191 16.71 -8.99 11.48
CA ILE A 191 16.38 -7.68 12.05
C ILE A 191 17.36 -6.67 11.46
N ASP A 192 16.88 -5.57 10.91
CA ASP A 192 17.74 -4.52 10.36
C ASP A 192 18.61 -3.89 11.48
N PRO A 193 19.93 -3.68 11.30
CA PRO A 193 20.77 -3.01 12.29
C PRO A 193 20.34 -1.58 12.63
N GLU A 194 19.57 -0.91 11.77
CA GLU A 194 18.97 0.40 12.07
C GLU A 194 18.01 0.35 13.27
N TYR A 195 17.53 -0.84 13.65
CA TYR A 195 16.78 -1.07 14.90
C TYR A 195 17.49 -0.52 16.13
N THR A 196 18.82 -0.59 16.17
CA THR A 196 19.63 -0.11 17.30
C THR A 196 19.77 1.41 17.35
N LYS A 197 19.45 2.10 16.24
CA LYS A 197 19.60 3.55 16.11
C LYS A 197 18.31 4.32 16.41
N ASP A 198 17.16 3.65 16.43
CA ASP A 198 15.87 4.28 16.73
C ASP A 198 15.69 4.46 18.26
N PRO A 199 15.56 5.71 18.75
CA PRO A 199 15.32 5.98 20.17
C PRO A 199 14.02 5.35 20.70
N LYS A 200 12.99 5.18 19.86
CA LYS A 200 11.72 4.57 20.28
C LYS A 200 11.87 3.09 20.63
N LEU A 201 12.89 2.44 20.09
CA LEU A 201 13.14 1.02 20.24
C LEU A 201 14.26 0.73 21.24
N GLU A 202 14.82 1.74 21.91
CA GLU A 202 15.94 1.61 22.86
C GLU A 202 15.66 0.61 24.00
N HIS A 203 14.41 0.50 24.46
CA HIS A 203 14.01 -0.41 25.53
C HIS A 203 13.22 -1.64 25.06
N VAL A 204 13.07 -1.82 23.75
CA VAL A 204 12.38 -2.98 23.17
C VAL A 204 13.39 -4.08 22.86
N ASP A 205 13.57 -5.02 23.78
CA ASP A 205 14.47 -6.16 23.54
C ASP A 205 13.72 -7.44 23.16
N THR A 206 12.38 -7.39 23.08
CA THR A 206 11.54 -8.54 22.77
C THR A 206 10.61 -8.22 21.61
N ILE A 207 10.68 -9.05 20.57
CA ILE A 207 9.80 -9.02 19.41
C ILE A 207 9.01 -10.32 19.39
N THR A 208 7.70 -10.25 19.20
CA THR A 208 6.85 -11.42 19.04
C THR A 208 6.37 -11.51 17.59
N LEU A 209 6.71 -12.61 16.94
CA LEU A 209 6.21 -12.97 15.62
C LEU A 209 5.05 -13.96 15.79
N SER A 210 3.84 -13.48 15.55
CA SER A 210 2.62 -14.28 15.66
C SER A 210 2.12 -14.68 14.28
N TYR A 211 1.92 -15.98 14.06
CA TYR A 211 1.25 -16.54 12.89
C TYR A 211 -0.16 -16.98 13.23
N THR A 212 -1.12 -16.69 12.36
CA THR A 212 -2.48 -17.22 12.48
C THR A 212 -2.89 -17.88 11.17
N PHE A 213 -3.25 -19.17 11.22
CA PHE A 213 -3.77 -19.89 10.05
C PHE A 213 -5.29 -19.84 9.97
N PHE A 214 -5.78 -19.64 8.76
CA PHE A 214 -7.19 -19.64 8.38
C PHE A 214 -7.42 -20.72 7.32
N GLU A 215 -8.58 -21.37 7.39
CA GLU A 215 -8.99 -22.35 6.39
C GLU A 215 -9.42 -21.61 5.11
N ALA A 216 -8.72 -21.85 4.01
CA ALA A 216 -9.11 -21.36 2.71
C ALA A 216 -10.19 -22.30 2.13
N LYS A 217 -11.46 -22.01 2.43
CA LYS A 217 -12.58 -22.71 1.78
C LYS A 217 -12.87 -22.05 0.44
N GLU A 218 -12.80 -22.82 -0.64
CA GLU A 218 -13.50 -22.44 -1.87
C GLU A 218 -15.00 -22.35 -1.56
N GLY A 219 -15.56 -21.14 -1.66
CA GLY A 219 -16.99 -20.92 -1.46
C GLY A 219 -17.40 -20.36 -0.10
N LEU A 220 -16.58 -19.49 0.52
CA LEU A 220 -17.12 -18.51 1.45
C LEU A 220 -18.16 -17.67 0.69
N LYS A 221 -19.43 -18.11 0.71
CA LYS A 221 -20.58 -17.32 0.30
C LYS A 221 -20.68 -16.20 1.32
N LEU A 222 -19.90 -15.14 1.10
CA LEU A 222 -20.11 -13.88 1.75
C LEU A 222 -21.57 -13.53 1.50
N ASN A 223 -22.36 -13.47 2.57
CA ASN A 223 -23.76 -13.09 2.48
C ASN A 223 -23.78 -11.58 2.22
N PHE A 224 -23.44 -11.20 1.00
CA PHE A 224 -23.42 -9.81 0.61
C PHE A 224 -24.84 -9.28 0.76
N PRO A 225 -25.03 -8.13 1.43
CA PRO A 225 -26.34 -7.50 1.42
C PRO A 225 -26.72 -7.21 -0.03
N LYS A 226 -28.01 -7.40 -0.36
CA LYS A 226 -28.56 -7.47 -1.74
C LYS A 226 -28.18 -6.30 -2.68
N TYR A 227 -27.64 -5.20 -2.16
CA TYR A 227 -27.24 -4.03 -2.92
C TYR A 227 -25.82 -4.11 -3.54
N VAL A 228 -25.00 -5.10 -3.18
CA VAL A 228 -23.68 -5.29 -3.80
C VAL A 228 -23.82 -6.25 -4.98
N LYS A 229 -23.71 -5.74 -6.21
CA LYS A 229 -23.61 -6.59 -7.40
C LYS A 229 -22.20 -7.18 -7.47
N PRO A 230 -22.05 -8.50 -7.60
CA PRO A 230 -20.74 -9.09 -7.88
C PRO A 230 -20.29 -8.63 -9.27
N HIS A 231 -19.06 -8.11 -9.36
CA HIS A 231 -18.37 -8.01 -10.63
C HIS A 231 -17.81 -9.39 -10.96
N ASN A 232 -18.35 -10.02 -11.99
CA ASN A 232 -17.78 -11.24 -12.53
C ASN A 232 -16.40 -10.91 -13.13
N ALA A 233 -15.38 -11.64 -12.67
CA ALA A 233 -14.09 -11.73 -13.35
C ALA A 233 -14.16 -12.80 -14.45
#